data_AF-A0A2V8CPF1-F1
#
_entry.id   AF-A0A2V8CPF1-F1
#
_cell.length_a   1.000
_cell.length_b   1.000
_cell.length_c   1.000
_cell.angle_alpha   90.00
_cell.angle_beta   90.00
_cell.angle_gamma   90.00
#
_symmetry.space_group_name_H-M   'P 1'
#
loop_
_entity.id
_entity.type
_entity.pdbx_description
1 polymer ?
#
loop_
_entity_poly.entity_id
_entity_poly.type
_entity_poly.pdbx_seq_one_letter_code
_entity_poly.pdbx_strand_id
1 'polypeptide(L)'
;MIKTSGYSNFGVYRPGAVVPAFEGASSTAPTACTGAILRARIDTSHPASTIQAVAWGFRNPFGIRFPPKDHPLGDCLFVTENGEDERGARPTNNSPDRLQCARQNDDGTPSWHGWPDRFGFLDSTQAVFNPIGGGGDDLCNGPLGTNFRFPACKPTVVAKDAPVRHVLAFPPQQPVAPLALEPSDVAAVGTDFVPDSFAHGVVKRGAALVSREGDFGFSPSNGNPEAGHDVELVNFQDNPLVLKLTRFAFNCPASKQHFNPDGSPVCLNADGSQAETEQAFVARLRGINRPVTVAFGPDGAAYLVDYGAVRDPGGSDPGSAFKVGADAPLVQIPGTGVIWKISRIGQRGRDDDRGRDRGGDRD
;
A
#
# COMPACT_ATOMS: atom_id res chain seq x y z
N MET A 1 -16.16 2.92 34.08
CA MET A 1 -15.94 2.83 32.62
C MET A 1 -15.43 4.19 32.17
N ILE A 2 -14.16 4.30 31.78
CA ILE A 2 -13.57 5.56 31.30
C ILE A 2 -14.15 5.82 29.91
N LYS A 3 -14.86 6.95 29.73
CA LYS A 3 -15.50 7.31 28.45
C LYS A 3 -14.58 8.27 27.71
N THR A 4 -14.16 7.89 26.51
CA THR A 4 -13.37 8.72 25.57
C THR A 4 -14.18 8.90 24.28
N SER A 5 -14.23 10.11 23.73
CA SER A 5 -14.76 10.38 22.38
C SER A 5 -13.64 10.33 21.32
N GLY A 6 -13.96 10.02 20.06
CA GLY A 6 -12.98 9.72 18.99
C GLY A 6 -11.95 10.81 18.66
N TYR A 7 -12.11 12.04 19.18
CA TYR A 7 -11.18 13.16 19.01
C TYR A 7 -10.77 13.80 20.34
N SER A 8 -10.97 13.12 21.47
CA SER A 8 -10.66 13.65 22.80
C SER A 8 -9.50 12.89 23.43
N ASN A 9 -8.71 13.59 24.24
CA ASN A 9 -7.70 12.96 25.08
C ASN A 9 -8.31 11.81 25.89
N PHE A 10 -7.48 10.81 26.20
CA PHE A 10 -7.92 9.65 26.98
C PHE A 10 -8.59 10.09 28.30
N GLY A 11 -9.80 9.57 28.55
CA GLY A 11 -10.58 9.90 29.75
C GLY A 11 -11.30 11.24 29.73
N VAL A 12 -11.31 11.92 28.58
CA VAL A 12 -12.05 13.16 28.38
C VAL A 12 -13.33 12.89 27.60
N TYR A 13 -14.48 13.19 28.20
CA TYR A 13 -15.80 13.05 27.59
C TYR A 13 -16.33 14.41 27.12
N ARG A 14 -16.50 14.59 25.81
CA ARG A 14 -16.94 15.87 25.20
C ARG A 14 -18.04 15.67 24.15
N PRO A 15 -19.27 15.35 24.54
CA PRO A 15 -20.37 15.19 23.60
C PRO A 15 -20.69 16.53 22.92
N GLY A 16 -20.70 16.55 21.58
CA GLY A 16 -21.06 17.72 20.78
C GLY A 16 -20.01 18.84 20.72
N ALA A 17 -18.80 18.63 21.25
CA ALA A 17 -17.75 19.62 21.18
C ALA A 17 -17.08 19.65 19.80
N VAL A 18 -16.77 20.86 19.31
CA VAL A 18 -15.83 21.06 18.21
C VAL A 18 -14.43 20.96 18.79
N VAL A 19 -13.65 19.98 18.33
CA VAL A 19 -12.23 19.81 18.67
C VAL A 19 -11.41 20.54 17.63
N PRO A 20 -10.66 21.60 17.98
CA PRO A 20 -9.78 22.27 17.04
C PRO A 20 -8.74 21.29 16.49
N ALA A 21 -8.42 21.41 15.19
CA ALA A 21 -7.28 20.69 14.63
C ALA A 21 -6.02 21.02 15.46
N PHE A 22 -5.17 20.00 15.69
CA PHE A 22 -3.94 20.10 16.49
C PHE A 22 -4.15 20.37 18.00
N GLU A 23 -5.37 20.21 18.54
CA GLU A 23 -5.57 20.21 20.00
C GLU A 23 -4.72 19.10 20.65
N GLY A 24 -3.78 19.47 21.53
CA GLY A 24 -2.85 18.53 22.16
C GLY A 24 -1.60 18.22 21.35
N ALA A 25 -1.44 18.78 20.14
CA ALA A 25 -0.18 18.73 19.41
C ALA A 25 0.89 19.49 20.22
N SER A 26 1.96 18.79 20.59
CA SER A 26 3.03 19.40 21.38
C SER A 26 3.95 20.22 20.50
N SER A 27 4.04 21.52 20.75
CA SER A 27 5.10 22.38 20.19
C SER A 27 6.51 22.04 20.72
N THR A 28 6.62 21.16 21.73
CA THR A 28 7.90 20.76 22.34
C THR A 28 8.56 19.56 21.65
N ALA A 29 7.90 18.96 20.66
CA ALA A 29 8.50 17.97 19.76
C ALA A 29 8.55 18.53 18.32
N PRO A 30 9.34 19.60 18.05
CA PRO A 30 9.46 20.21 16.72
C PRO A 30 9.99 19.25 15.64
N THR A 31 10.35 18.01 16.00
CA THR A 31 10.82 16.93 15.13
C THR A 31 9.74 15.93 14.72
N ALA A 32 8.53 15.99 15.29
CA ALA A 32 7.43 15.07 14.98
C ALA A 32 6.61 15.59 13.77
N CYS A 33 7.21 15.56 12.59
CA CYS A 33 6.53 15.88 11.33
C CYS A 33 5.50 14.80 10.95
N THR A 34 4.40 15.18 10.32
CA THR A 34 3.52 14.23 9.62
C THR A 34 4.23 13.70 8.36
N GLY A 35 3.92 12.48 7.91
CA GLY A 35 4.58 11.92 6.72
C GLY A 35 6.07 11.64 6.96
N ALA A 36 6.39 11.08 8.12
CA ALA A 36 7.76 10.84 8.57
C ALA A 36 7.91 9.49 9.27
N ILE A 37 9.12 8.95 9.23
CA ILE A 37 9.56 7.80 10.03
C ILE A 37 10.31 8.37 11.23
N LEU A 38 9.81 8.06 12.42
CA LEU A 38 10.35 8.55 13.69
C LEU A 38 11.03 7.42 14.46
N ARG A 39 12.06 7.75 15.23
CA ARG A 39 12.69 6.86 16.21
C ARG A 39 12.69 7.48 17.60
N ALA A 40 12.69 6.65 18.63
CA ALA A 40 12.81 7.06 20.02
C ALA A 40 13.64 6.05 20.81
N ARG A 41 14.27 6.51 21.89
CA ARG A 41 14.87 5.64 22.89
C ARG A 41 13.78 5.09 23.80
N ILE A 42 13.79 3.77 24.01
CA ILE A 42 12.85 3.08 24.90
C ILE A 42 13.44 2.78 26.28
N ASP A 43 14.75 2.97 26.45
CA ASP A 43 15.52 2.72 27.67
C ASP A 43 15.59 3.95 28.61
N THR A 44 14.63 4.87 28.49
CA THR A 44 14.57 6.11 29.28
C THR A 44 13.21 6.27 29.97
N SER A 45 13.17 7.02 31.08
CA SER A 45 11.93 7.34 31.80
C SER A 45 10.98 8.27 31.02
N HIS A 46 11.48 8.93 29.97
CA HIS A 46 10.68 9.84 29.14
C HIS A 46 10.92 9.60 27.63
N PRO A 47 10.48 8.46 27.05
CA PRO A 47 10.73 8.14 25.64
C PRO A 47 10.28 9.23 24.65
N ALA A 48 9.15 9.88 24.95
CA ALA A 48 8.59 10.96 24.14
C ALA A 48 9.55 12.14 23.96
N SER A 49 10.40 12.45 24.93
CA SER A 49 11.39 13.54 24.82
C SER A 49 12.61 13.17 23.97
N THR A 50 12.65 11.95 23.43
CA THR A 50 13.75 11.44 22.59
C THR A 50 13.34 11.19 21.15
N ILE A 51 12.11 11.54 20.77
CA ILE A 51 11.59 11.36 19.42
C ILE A 51 12.39 12.20 18.42
N GLN A 52 12.92 11.55 17.39
CA GLN A 52 13.69 12.15 16.30
C GLN A 52 13.21 11.61 14.96
N ALA A 53 13.21 12.46 13.93
CA ALA A 53 12.97 12.00 12.56
C ALA A 53 14.19 11.23 12.04
N VAL A 54 13.93 10.10 11.38
CA VAL A 54 14.90 9.33 10.60
C VAL A 54 14.83 9.75 9.14
N ALA A 55 13.62 9.86 8.62
CA ALA A 55 13.30 10.27 7.26
C ALA A 55 11.92 10.92 7.24
N TRP A 56 11.66 11.78 6.26
CA TRP A 56 10.39 12.51 6.13
C TRP A 56 10.08 12.83 4.67
N GLY A 57 8.95 13.50 4.42
CA GLY A 57 8.50 13.76 3.06
C GLY A 57 7.92 12.52 2.40
N PHE A 58 7.14 11.76 3.19
CA PHE A 58 6.25 10.71 2.69
C PHE A 58 4.80 11.19 2.72
N ARG A 59 3.99 10.76 1.76
CA ARG A 59 2.54 10.87 1.77
C ARG A 59 1.91 9.85 2.72
N ASN A 60 2.10 8.57 2.43
CA ASN A 60 1.49 7.46 3.17
C ASN A 60 2.44 6.23 3.22
N PRO A 61 3.49 6.27 4.05
CA PRO A 61 4.42 5.15 4.19
C PRO A 61 3.73 4.02 4.98
N PHE A 62 3.12 3.08 4.28
CA PHE A 62 2.23 2.07 4.86
C PHE A 62 3.02 0.92 5.49
N GLY A 63 4.00 0.38 4.78
CA GLY A 63 4.83 -0.74 5.24
C GLY A 63 6.25 -0.30 5.56
N ILE A 64 6.82 -0.89 6.61
CA ILE A 64 8.23 -0.71 6.98
C ILE A 64 8.84 -2.00 7.50
N ARG A 65 10.05 -2.33 7.04
CA ARG A 65 10.83 -3.47 7.52
C ARG A 65 12.32 -3.18 7.58
N PHE A 66 12.97 -3.74 8.59
CA PHE A 66 14.42 -3.83 8.66
C PHE A 66 14.87 -4.95 7.72
N PRO A 67 15.81 -4.69 6.79
CA PRO A 67 16.44 -5.75 6.02
C PRO A 67 17.14 -6.76 6.93
N PRO A 68 17.24 -8.03 6.50
CA PRO A 68 18.11 -9.00 7.14
C PRO A 68 19.56 -8.49 7.22
N LYS A 69 20.34 -9.06 8.13
CA LYS A 69 21.78 -8.77 8.21
C LYS A 69 22.45 -9.10 6.86
N ASP A 70 23.42 -8.27 6.47
CA ASP A 70 24.21 -8.43 5.23
C ASP A 70 23.36 -8.37 3.93
N HIS A 71 22.17 -7.76 4.00
CA HIS A 71 21.30 -7.55 2.84
C HIS A 71 21.82 -6.40 1.93
N PRO A 72 21.57 -6.43 0.60
CA PRO A 72 21.99 -5.36 -0.33
C PRO A 72 21.48 -3.95 -0.01
N LEU A 73 20.41 -3.84 0.79
CA LEU A 73 19.90 -2.55 1.28
C LEU A 73 20.70 -1.97 2.46
N GLY A 74 21.64 -2.72 3.03
CA GLY A 74 22.50 -2.26 4.11
C GLY A 74 21.72 -1.77 5.33
N ASP A 75 22.00 -0.53 5.75
CA ASP A 75 21.40 0.13 6.91
C ASP A 75 20.01 0.73 6.65
N CYS A 76 19.48 0.51 5.46
CA CYS A 76 18.29 1.19 5.01
C CYS A 76 16.99 0.48 5.39
N LEU A 77 16.01 1.21 5.92
CA LEU A 77 14.67 0.66 6.12
C LEU A 77 13.97 0.53 4.77
N PHE A 78 13.46 -0.66 4.48
CA PHE A 78 12.63 -0.90 3.31
C PHE A 78 11.22 -0.41 3.60
N VAL A 79 10.73 0.49 2.75
CA VAL A 79 9.44 1.19 2.94
C VAL A 79 8.59 1.03 1.69
N THR A 80 7.32 0.73 1.87
CA THR A 80 6.29 0.82 0.84
C THR A 80 5.47 2.07 1.10
N GLU A 81 5.25 2.88 0.08
CA GLU A 81 4.52 4.13 0.17
C GLU A 81 3.42 4.18 -0.88
N ASN A 82 2.20 4.52 -0.45
CA ASN A 82 1.14 4.85 -1.40
C ASN A 82 1.35 6.24 -2.00
N GLY A 83 1.30 6.30 -3.33
CA GLY A 83 1.28 7.50 -4.14
C GLY A 83 -0.02 8.27 -3.98
N GLU A 84 -0.15 9.35 -4.75
CA GLU A 84 -1.27 10.27 -4.66
C GLU A 84 -2.52 9.76 -5.40
N ASP A 85 -3.70 10.15 -4.89
CA ASP A 85 -4.98 9.71 -5.45
C ASP A 85 -5.65 10.82 -6.29
N GLU A 86 -6.48 10.42 -7.26
CA GLU A 86 -7.32 11.30 -8.07
C GLU A 86 -8.59 11.74 -7.31
N ARG A 87 -8.42 12.43 -6.18
CA ARG A 87 -9.49 12.92 -5.29
C ARG A 87 -9.06 14.08 -4.38
N GLY A 88 -10.04 14.71 -3.73
CA GLY A 88 -9.83 15.76 -2.74
C GLY A 88 -9.44 17.11 -3.35
N ALA A 89 -8.71 17.93 -2.58
CA ALA A 89 -8.33 19.30 -2.96
C ALA A 89 -7.10 19.40 -3.87
N ARG A 90 -6.39 18.28 -4.11
CA ARG A 90 -5.20 18.21 -4.97
C ARG A 90 -5.21 16.87 -5.71
N PRO A 91 -6.21 16.66 -6.59
CA PRO A 91 -6.35 15.41 -7.34
C PRO A 91 -5.08 15.19 -8.18
N THR A 92 -4.56 13.97 -8.15
CA THR A 92 -3.34 13.60 -8.88
C THR A 92 -3.58 12.29 -9.60
N ASN A 93 -3.39 12.31 -10.92
CA ASN A 93 -3.53 11.11 -11.74
C ASN A 93 -2.18 10.41 -11.92
N ASN A 94 -2.18 9.13 -12.26
CA ASN A 94 -0.98 8.35 -12.63
C ASN A 94 0.21 8.46 -11.64
N SER A 95 -0.04 8.78 -10.38
CA SER A 95 1.05 8.85 -9.42
C SER A 95 1.45 7.45 -9.00
N PRO A 96 2.73 7.06 -9.12
CA PRO A 96 3.17 5.74 -8.75
C PRO A 96 3.30 5.62 -7.23
N ASP A 97 2.96 4.45 -6.72
CA ASP A 97 3.44 3.96 -5.43
C ASP A 97 4.96 3.78 -5.47
N ARG A 98 5.61 3.84 -4.30
CA ARG A 98 7.09 3.80 -4.21
C ARG A 98 7.59 2.72 -3.27
N LEU A 99 8.59 1.99 -3.74
CA LEU A 99 9.49 1.21 -2.90
C LEU A 99 10.68 2.08 -2.54
N GLN A 100 10.94 2.25 -1.25
CA GLN A 100 11.86 3.26 -0.76
C GLN A 100 12.86 2.73 0.23
N CYS A 101 13.97 3.47 0.30
CA CYS A 101 15.05 3.28 1.24
C CYS A 101 15.07 4.47 2.20
N ALA A 102 14.54 4.29 3.42
CA ALA A 102 14.57 5.31 4.46
C ALA A 102 15.74 5.12 5.43
N ARG A 103 16.57 6.17 5.57
CA ARG A 103 17.69 6.26 6.52
C ARG A 103 18.04 7.72 6.79
N GLN A 104 18.92 7.99 7.76
CA GLN A 104 19.48 9.33 7.90
C GLN A 104 20.52 9.59 6.80
N ASN A 105 20.74 10.86 6.48
CA ASN A 105 21.87 11.28 5.65
C ASN A 105 23.20 11.05 6.40
N ASP A 106 24.33 11.08 5.69
CA ASP A 106 25.67 10.86 6.27
C ASP A 106 26.03 11.88 7.36
N ASP A 107 25.43 13.07 7.34
CA ASP A 107 25.59 14.12 8.35
C ASP A 107 24.66 13.96 9.58
N GLY A 108 23.87 12.88 9.62
CA GLY A 108 22.92 12.57 10.69
C GLY A 108 21.59 13.31 10.61
N THR A 109 21.35 14.13 9.58
CA THR A 109 20.05 14.76 9.33
C THR A 109 19.05 13.76 8.73
N PRO A 110 17.73 13.95 8.90
CA PRO A 110 16.76 13.05 8.30
C PRO A 110 16.72 13.22 6.78
N SER A 111 16.67 12.12 6.05
CA SER A 111 16.48 12.16 4.59
C SER A 111 15.06 12.63 4.23
N TRP A 112 14.90 13.24 3.06
CA TRP A 112 13.61 13.74 2.56
C TRP A 112 13.25 13.01 1.28
N HIS A 113 12.01 12.54 1.22
CA HIS A 113 11.50 11.66 0.17
C HIS A 113 10.57 12.37 -0.83
N GLY A 114 10.52 13.70 -0.75
CA GLY A 114 10.01 14.53 -1.84
C GLY A 114 8.55 14.93 -1.75
N TRP A 115 7.70 14.24 -0.96
CA TRP A 115 6.36 14.73 -0.67
C TRP A 115 6.44 16.12 0.02
N PRO A 116 5.62 17.10 -0.39
CA PRO A 116 4.44 16.97 -1.26
C PRO A 116 4.63 17.22 -2.76
N ASP A 117 5.83 17.51 -3.26
CA ASP A 117 6.01 18.07 -4.61
C ASP A 117 6.84 17.20 -5.57
N ARG A 118 7.26 16.01 -5.11
CA ARG A 118 7.90 14.99 -5.93
C ARG A 118 7.07 13.71 -5.91
N PHE A 119 6.65 13.26 -7.08
CA PHE A 119 5.90 12.03 -7.25
C PHE A 119 6.78 10.99 -7.95
N GLY A 120 7.30 10.04 -7.18
CA GLY A 120 8.33 9.11 -7.65
C GLY A 120 9.58 9.85 -8.13
N PHE A 121 9.96 9.65 -9.39
CA PHE A 121 11.13 10.33 -9.97
C PHE A 121 10.81 11.72 -10.55
N LEU A 122 9.56 12.18 -10.53
CA LEU A 122 9.13 13.36 -11.27
C LEU A 122 8.60 14.46 -10.36
N ASP A 123 8.71 15.69 -10.84
CA ASP A 123 8.10 16.86 -10.21
C ASP A 123 6.56 16.81 -10.29
N SER A 124 5.85 17.28 -9.27
CA SER A 124 4.38 17.22 -9.25
C SER A 124 3.73 17.91 -10.45
N THR A 125 4.39 18.92 -11.04
CA THR A 125 3.84 19.68 -12.17
C THR A 125 3.94 18.97 -13.52
N GLN A 126 4.57 17.78 -13.57
CA GLN A 126 4.67 17.03 -14.82
C GLN A 126 3.27 16.62 -15.33
N ALA A 127 3.05 16.78 -16.63
CA ALA A 127 1.72 16.60 -17.24
C ALA A 127 1.14 15.19 -17.10
N VAL A 128 1.99 14.17 -16.85
CA VAL A 128 1.52 12.80 -16.54
C VAL A 128 0.64 12.76 -15.30
N PHE A 129 0.83 13.70 -14.37
CA PHE A 129 0.08 13.79 -13.12
C PHE A 129 -1.17 14.66 -13.20
N ASN A 130 -1.44 15.28 -14.36
CA ASN A 130 -2.60 16.14 -14.52
C ASN A 130 -3.88 15.36 -14.22
N PRO A 131 -4.76 15.90 -13.36
CA PRO A 131 -6.00 15.23 -13.03
C PRO A 131 -6.90 15.10 -14.27
N ILE A 132 -7.66 14.01 -14.30
CA ILE A 132 -8.67 13.70 -15.32
C ILE A 132 -10.10 13.93 -14.82
N GLY A 133 -10.24 14.28 -13.53
CA GLY A 133 -11.49 14.60 -12.86
C GLY A 133 -12.19 13.34 -12.34
N GLY A 134 -11.91 12.99 -11.08
CA GLY A 134 -12.53 11.88 -10.35
C GLY A 134 -13.82 12.27 -9.60
N GLY A 135 -14.61 11.28 -9.19
CA GLY A 135 -15.86 11.50 -8.45
C GLY A 135 -15.64 12.01 -7.02
N GLY A 136 -14.45 11.77 -6.45
CA GLY A 136 -14.04 12.19 -5.11
C GLY A 136 -13.39 13.56 -5.03
N ASP A 137 -13.40 14.34 -6.11
CA ASP A 137 -12.79 15.67 -6.18
C ASP A 137 -13.60 16.73 -5.39
N ASP A 138 -12.92 17.65 -4.71
CA ASP A 138 -13.58 18.68 -3.90
C ASP A 138 -14.35 19.71 -4.75
N LEU A 139 -13.93 19.97 -5.98
CA LEU A 139 -14.69 20.80 -6.94
C LEU A 139 -15.95 20.09 -7.45
N CYS A 140 -16.01 18.77 -7.34
CA CYS A 140 -17.21 17.98 -7.63
C CYS A 140 -18.16 17.86 -6.42
N ASN A 141 -17.67 18.08 -5.19
CA ASN A 141 -18.38 17.77 -3.94
C ASN A 141 -18.51 18.95 -2.93
N GLY A 142 -17.95 20.13 -3.25
CA GLY A 142 -17.84 21.25 -2.32
C GLY A 142 -19.16 21.96 -1.95
N PRO A 143 -19.14 22.79 -0.87
CA PRO A 143 -20.32 23.51 -0.37
C PRO A 143 -20.81 24.63 -1.31
N LEU A 144 -20.05 24.95 -2.36
CA LEU A 144 -20.45 25.84 -3.47
C LEU A 144 -21.41 25.11 -4.43
N GLY A 145 -22.42 24.45 -3.88
CA GLY A 145 -23.45 23.78 -4.66
C GLY A 145 -24.06 24.74 -5.66
N THR A 146 -23.83 24.50 -6.95
CA THR A 146 -24.82 24.63 -8.03
C THR A 146 -24.28 23.92 -9.28
N ASN A 147 -24.99 22.87 -9.71
CA ASN A 147 -25.00 22.26 -11.06
C ASN A 147 -23.82 21.39 -11.57
N PHE A 148 -22.68 21.29 -10.88
CA PHE A 148 -21.54 20.50 -11.39
C PHE A 148 -21.20 19.31 -10.49
N ARG A 149 -22.06 18.28 -10.49
CA ARG A 149 -21.70 16.95 -9.92
C ARG A 149 -20.88 16.14 -10.92
N PHE A 150 -20.13 15.15 -10.45
CA PHE A 150 -19.53 14.18 -11.35
C PHE A 150 -20.60 13.49 -12.22
N PRO A 151 -20.39 13.33 -13.55
CA PRO A 151 -19.17 13.65 -14.31
C PRO A 151 -19.11 15.08 -14.90
N ALA A 152 -20.13 15.92 -14.71
CA ALA A 152 -20.20 17.27 -15.28
C ALA A 152 -19.13 18.25 -14.75
N CYS A 153 -18.56 18.00 -13.57
CA CYS A 153 -17.46 18.80 -12.99
C CYS A 153 -16.10 18.60 -13.67
N LYS A 154 -15.89 17.51 -14.44
CA LYS A 154 -14.57 17.15 -15.00
C LYS A 154 -13.85 18.31 -15.71
N PRO A 155 -14.47 19.10 -16.61
CA PRO A 155 -13.79 20.20 -17.26
C PRO A 155 -13.30 21.28 -16.29
N THR A 156 -13.99 21.46 -15.15
CA THR A 156 -13.59 22.42 -14.13
C THR A 156 -12.38 21.93 -13.33
N VAL A 157 -12.33 20.63 -13.00
CA VAL A 157 -11.17 20.00 -12.34
C VAL A 157 -9.94 20.16 -13.22
N VAL A 158 -10.02 19.71 -14.48
CA VAL A 158 -8.91 19.82 -15.44
C VAL A 158 -8.47 21.28 -15.63
N ALA A 159 -9.40 22.23 -15.65
CA ALA A 159 -9.06 23.65 -15.85
C ALA A 159 -8.42 24.31 -14.62
N LYS A 160 -8.72 23.85 -13.40
CA LYS A 160 -8.27 24.51 -12.16
C LYS A 160 -7.06 23.83 -11.52
N ASP A 161 -7.00 22.51 -11.62
CA ASP A 161 -6.05 21.68 -10.86
C ASP A 161 -4.96 21.06 -11.74
N ALA A 162 -4.98 21.30 -13.06
CA ALA A 162 -3.85 21.00 -13.94
C ALA A 162 -2.98 22.26 -14.22
N PRO A 163 -1.65 22.19 -14.05
CA PRO A 163 -0.89 21.07 -13.48
C PRO A 163 -1.05 20.98 -11.95
N VAL A 164 -0.70 19.82 -11.38
CA VAL A 164 -0.67 19.64 -9.92
C VAL A 164 0.39 20.55 -9.31
N ARG A 165 -0.07 21.66 -8.73
CA ARG A 165 0.77 22.77 -8.28
C ARG A 165 1.64 22.36 -7.09
N HIS A 166 2.81 22.98 -6.99
CA HIS A 166 3.65 22.86 -5.79
C HIS A 166 2.93 23.41 -4.56
N VAL A 167 3.16 22.75 -3.43
CA VAL A 167 2.77 23.23 -2.11
C VAL A 167 3.93 24.01 -1.46
N LEU A 168 5.17 23.59 -1.71
CA LEU A 168 6.38 24.23 -1.23
C LEU A 168 6.85 25.31 -2.20
N ALA A 169 7.43 26.39 -1.65
CA ALA A 169 8.05 27.42 -2.48
C ALA A 169 9.35 26.94 -3.16
N PHE A 170 10.08 26.05 -2.49
CA PHE A 170 11.27 25.37 -2.99
C PHE A 170 11.50 24.07 -2.20
N PRO A 171 12.16 23.05 -2.80
CA PRO A 171 12.55 21.84 -2.08
C PRO A 171 13.44 22.17 -0.86
N PRO A 172 13.14 21.61 0.32
CA PRO A 172 13.90 21.87 1.55
C PRO A 172 15.29 21.21 1.52
N GLN A 173 15.44 20.15 0.74
CA GLN A 173 16.69 19.46 0.44
C GLN A 173 16.52 18.68 -0.88
N GLN A 174 17.57 18.01 -1.35
CA GLN A 174 17.43 17.10 -2.50
C GLN A 174 16.61 15.86 -2.10
N PRO A 175 15.59 15.46 -2.89
CA PRO A 175 14.79 14.30 -2.57
C PRO A 175 15.60 13.02 -2.80
N VAL A 176 15.48 12.06 -1.88
CA VAL A 176 15.98 10.71 -2.08
C VAL A 176 15.12 10.04 -3.14
N ALA A 177 15.78 9.51 -4.17
CA ALA A 177 15.10 8.77 -5.22
C ALA A 177 14.55 7.44 -4.67
N PRO A 178 13.33 7.02 -5.07
CA PRO A 178 12.83 5.71 -4.70
C PRO A 178 13.69 4.59 -5.31
N LEU A 179 13.70 3.43 -4.67
CA LEU A 179 14.37 2.22 -5.17
C LEU A 179 13.71 1.70 -6.44
N ALA A 180 12.38 1.75 -6.47
CA ALA A 180 11.57 1.42 -7.62
C ALA A 180 10.20 2.12 -7.53
N LEU A 181 9.53 2.19 -8.68
CA LEU A 181 8.15 2.62 -8.78
C LEU A 181 7.27 1.41 -9.02
N GLU A 182 6.14 1.40 -8.35
CA GLU A 182 5.03 0.50 -8.66
C GLU A 182 4.15 1.12 -9.76
N PRO A 183 3.29 0.33 -10.40
CA PRO A 183 2.19 0.87 -11.23
C PRO A 183 1.33 1.89 -10.47
N SER A 184 0.66 2.78 -11.20
CA SER A 184 -0.14 3.87 -10.58
C SER A 184 -1.56 3.46 -10.18
N ASP A 185 -1.95 2.22 -10.45
CA ASP A 185 -3.24 1.60 -10.14
C ASP A 185 -3.13 0.58 -8.99
N VAL A 186 -1.99 0.54 -8.29
CA VAL A 186 -1.82 -0.27 -7.08
C VAL A 186 -1.95 0.56 -5.80
N ALA A 187 -2.01 -0.15 -4.69
CA ALA A 187 -1.71 0.38 -3.37
C ALA A 187 -0.74 -0.59 -2.67
N ALA A 188 0.57 -0.35 -2.77
CA ALA A 188 1.64 -1.07 -2.08
C ALA A 188 1.58 -0.82 -0.58
N VAL A 189 1.30 -1.87 0.17
CA VAL A 189 0.96 -1.81 1.59
C VAL A 189 1.95 -2.66 2.38
N GLY A 190 1.51 -3.55 3.28
CA GLY A 190 2.44 -4.28 4.13
C GLY A 190 3.45 -5.14 3.35
N THR A 191 4.69 -5.17 3.85
CA THR A 191 5.79 -5.94 3.28
C THR A 191 6.52 -6.76 4.34
N ASP A 192 7.16 -7.86 3.93
CA ASP A 192 8.07 -8.62 4.77
C ASP A 192 9.20 -9.29 3.98
N PHE A 193 10.35 -9.46 4.62
CA PHE A 193 11.50 -10.14 4.01
C PHE A 193 11.33 -11.66 4.08
N VAL A 194 11.63 -12.31 2.97
CA VAL A 194 11.56 -13.76 2.80
C VAL A 194 12.64 -14.43 3.64
N PRO A 195 12.30 -15.34 4.57
CA PRO A 195 13.28 -16.13 5.29
C PRO A 195 13.96 -17.14 4.36
N ASP A 196 15.20 -17.51 4.69
CA ASP A 196 15.95 -18.54 3.95
C ASP A 196 15.19 -19.86 3.76
N SER A 197 14.32 -20.21 4.72
CA SER A 197 13.49 -21.41 4.69
C SER A 197 12.36 -21.34 3.65
N PHE A 198 12.07 -20.18 3.07
CA PHE A 198 11.07 -19.99 2.02
C PHE A 198 11.69 -19.67 0.66
N ALA A 199 12.93 -19.16 0.62
CA ALA A 199 13.66 -18.84 -0.61
C ALA A 199 13.88 -20.10 -1.49
N HIS A 200 13.27 -20.12 -2.67
CA HIS A 200 13.39 -21.19 -3.66
C HIS A 200 12.93 -20.72 -5.05
N GLY A 201 13.56 -21.25 -6.11
CA GLY A 201 13.17 -20.98 -7.49
C GLY A 201 13.27 -19.50 -7.85
N VAL A 202 12.13 -18.88 -8.16
CA VAL A 202 12.03 -17.44 -8.47
C VAL A 202 12.23 -16.53 -7.26
N VAL A 203 11.93 -17.03 -6.05
CA VAL A 203 12.11 -16.30 -4.80
C VAL A 203 13.58 -16.43 -4.36
N LYS A 204 14.35 -15.35 -4.47
CA LYS A 204 15.76 -15.35 -4.09
C LYS A 204 15.93 -15.11 -2.60
N ARG A 205 17.10 -15.47 -2.06
CA ARG A 205 17.45 -15.15 -0.67
C ARG A 205 17.50 -13.64 -0.49
N GLY A 206 16.96 -13.16 0.62
CA GLY A 206 16.82 -11.72 0.87
C GLY A 206 15.69 -11.04 0.08
N ALA A 207 14.91 -11.77 -0.73
CA ALA A 207 13.76 -11.16 -1.38
C ALA A 207 12.75 -10.59 -0.36
N ALA A 208 11.89 -9.68 -0.80
CA ALA A 208 10.74 -9.24 -0.03
C ALA A 208 9.44 -9.62 -0.74
N LEU A 209 8.38 -9.84 0.03
CA LEU A 209 7.02 -9.87 -0.47
C LEU A 209 6.35 -8.54 -0.14
N VAL A 210 5.65 -7.95 -1.10
CA VAL A 210 4.87 -6.71 -0.94
C VAL A 210 3.42 -7.04 -1.24
N SER A 211 2.53 -6.82 -0.27
CA SER A 211 1.09 -6.89 -0.53
C SER A 211 0.66 -5.65 -1.28
N ARG A 212 -0.20 -5.81 -2.30
CA ARG A 212 -0.74 -4.69 -3.07
C ARG A 212 -2.26 -4.74 -3.02
N GLU A 213 -2.83 -3.79 -2.29
CA GLU A 213 -4.26 -3.75 -2.00
C GLU A 213 -5.11 -3.52 -3.25
N GLY A 214 -4.56 -2.84 -4.25
CA GLY A 214 -5.23 -2.45 -5.51
C GLY A 214 -6.01 -1.14 -5.41
N ASP A 215 -6.42 -0.60 -6.55
CA ASP A 215 -7.10 0.70 -6.66
C ASP A 215 -8.44 0.73 -5.89
N PHE A 216 -8.77 1.91 -5.35
CA PHE A 216 -10.00 2.20 -4.63
C PHE A 216 -11.09 2.86 -5.50
N GLY A 217 -10.89 2.96 -6.80
CA GLY A 217 -11.95 3.35 -7.72
C GLY A 217 -12.27 4.84 -7.70
N PHE A 218 -11.33 5.71 -7.33
CA PHE A 218 -11.54 7.16 -7.32
C PHE A 218 -11.60 7.75 -8.74
N SER A 219 -10.92 7.09 -9.69
CA SER A 219 -10.83 7.41 -11.11
C SER A 219 -10.82 6.12 -11.94
N PRO A 220 -10.93 6.19 -13.27
CA PRO A 220 -10.61 5.06 -14.13
C PRO A 220 -9.22 4.49 -13.83
N SER A 221 -9.05 3.17 -14.00
CA SER A 221 -7.75 2.55 -13.87
C SER A 221 -6.77 3.15 -14.87
N ASN A 222 -5.51 3.22 -14.46
CA ASN A 222 -4.42 3.78 -15.24
C ASN A 222 -3.28 2.78 -15.48
N GLY A 223 -3.49 1.49 -15.21
CA GLY A 223 -2.63 0.38 -15.64
C GLY A 223 -3.21 -0.40 -16.83
N ASN A 224 -2.35 -1.08 -17.59
CA ASN A 224 -2.76 -2.02 -18.63
C ASN A 224 -1.71 -3.15 -18.81
N PRO A 225 -2.01 -4.39 -18.38
CA PRO A 225 -3.21 -4.78 -17.63
C PRO A 225 -3.21 -4.11 -16.25
N GLU A 226 -4.36 -4.13 -15.59
CA GLU A 226 -4.48 -3.58 -14.24
C GLU A 226 -3.60 -4.36 -13.26
N ALA A 227 -3.12 -3.68 -12.22
CA ALA A 227 -2.26 -4.24 -11.19
C ALA A 227 -2.81 -4.02 -9.78
N GLY A 228 -2.44 -4.94 -8.87
CA GLY A 228 -2.88 -4.94 -7.49
C GLY A 228 -3.71 -6.16 -7.17
N HIS A 229 -4.41 -6.12 -6.03
CA HIS A 229 -5.17 -7.24 -5.50
C HIS A 229 -4.34 -8.55 -5.45
N ASP A 230 -3.05 -8.40 -5.15
CA ASP A 230 -2.05 -9.46 -5.27
C ASP A 230 -0.90 -9.30 -4.28
N VAL A 231 0.08 -10.21 -4.37
CA VAL A 231 1.37 -10.13 -3.69
C VAL A 231 2.45 -10.07 -4.76
N GLU A 232 3.31 -9.06 -4.66
CA GLU A 232 4.51 -8.91 -5.45
C GLU A 232 5.71 -9.54 -4.76
N LEU A 233 6.61 -10.12 -5.55
CA LEU A 233 7.95 -10.52 -5.19
C LEU A 233 8.96 -9.47 -5.66
N VAL A 234 9.71 -8.94 -4.70
CA VAL A 234 10.82 -8.02 -4.91
C VAL A 234 12.12 -8.77 -4.68
N ASN A 235 12.86 -9.08 -5.75
CA ASN A 235 14.20 -9.66 -5.65
C ASN A 235 15.26 -8.55 -5.73
N PHE A 236 16.29 -8.65 -4.90
CA PHE A 236 17.40 -7.70 -4.85
C PHE A 236 18.65 -8.33 -5.48
N GLN A 237 19.24 -7.64 -6.44
CA GLN A 237 20.56 -7.93 -6.98
C GLN A 237 21.52 -6.84 -6.49
N ASP A 238 22.69 -7.24 -5.98
CA ASP A 238 23.73 -6.32 -5.53
C ASP A 238 24.74 -6.01 -6.64
N ASN A 239 25.40 -4.84 -6.53
CA ASN A 239 26.49 -4.36 -7.39
C ASN A 239 26.20 -4.31 -8.92
N PRO A 240 25.44 -3.31 -9.42
CA PRO A 240 24.72 -2.28 -8.67
C PRO A 240 23.43 -2.81 -8.03
N LEU A 241 22.89 -2.09 -7.04
CA LEU A 241 21.60 -2.41 -6.46
C LEU A 241 20.50 -2.30 -7.53
N VAL A 242 19.88 -3.43 -7.87
CA VAL A 242 18.78 -3.52 -8.83
C VAL A 242 17.67 -4.36 -8.22
N LEU A 243 16.43 -3.87 -8.33
CA LEU A 243 15.23 -4.59 -7.94
C LEU A 243 14.62 -5.27 -9.18
N LYS A 244 14.26 -6.55 -9.05
CA LYS A 244 13.40 -7.25 -10.02
C LYS A 244 12.03 -7.46 -9.38
N LEU A 245 11.04 -6.75 -9.90
CA LEU A 245 9.65 -6.80 -9.46
C LEU A 245 8.88 -7.82 -10.32
N THR A 246 8.20 -8.75 -9.67
CA THR A 246 7.40 -9.79 -10.34
C THR A 246 6.19 -10.16 -9.51
N ARG A 247 5.05 -10.42 -10.15
CA ARG A 247 3.88 -10.99 -9.45
C ARG A 247 4.24 -12.35 -8.81
N PHE A 248 3.76 -12.58 -7.59
CA PHE A 248 4.01 -13.80 -6.83
C PHE A 248 2.74 -14.61 -6.56
N ALA A 249 1.73 -13.98 -5.95
CA ALA A 249 0.45 -14.61 -5.67
C ALA A 249 -0.68 -13.68 -6.11
N PHE A 250 -1.45 -14.10 -7.10
CA PHE A 250 -2.50 -13.31 -7.74
C PHE A 250 -3.64 -14.21 -8.24
N ASN A 251 -4.79 -13.62 -8.53
CA ASN A 251 -5.94 -14.36 -9.04
C ASN A 251 -5.75 -14.73 -10.50
N CYS A 252 -5.92 -16.02 -10.84
CA CYS A 252 -5.90 -16.47 -12.23
C CYS A 252 -6.73 -17.75 -12.39
N PRO A 253 -7.70 -17.81 -13.33
CA PRO A 253 -8.44 -19.02 -13.63
C PRO A 253 -7.50 -20.17 -14.03
N ALA A 254 -7.78 -21.39 -13.58
CA ALA A 254 -6.90 -22.54 -13.81
C ALA A 254 -6.54 -22.77 -15.30
N SER A 255 -7.49 -22.51 -16.22
CA SER A 255 -7.26 -22.64 -17.66
C SER A 255 -6.33 -21.58 -18.27
N LYS A 256 -6.01 -20.52 -17.52
CA LYS A 256 -5.16 -19.39 -17.92
C LYS A 256 -3.82 -19.34 -17.17
N GLN A 257 -3.57 -20.30 -16.28
CA GLN A 257 -2.34 -20.34 -15.49
C GLN A 257 -1.20 -20.90 -16.32
N HIS A 258 -0.12 -20.13 -16.44
CA HIS A 258 1.10 -20.52 -17.12
C HIS A 258 2.33 -20.13 -16.28
N PHE A 259 3.48 -20.63 -16.70
CA PHE A 259 4.78 -20.26 -16.13
C PHE A 259 5.70 -19.79 -17.25
N ASN A 260 6.42 -18.70 -16.98
CA ASN A 260 7.51 -18.26 -17.84
C ASN A 260 8.68 -19.26 -17.76
N PRO A 261 9.63 -19.22 -18.72
CA PRO A 261 10.80 -20.09 -18.69
C PRO A 261 11.65 -20.00 -17.42
N ASP A 262 11.64 -18.84 -16.74
CA ASP A 262 12.35 -18.65 -15.46
C ASP A 262 11.59 -19.20 -14.24
N GLY A 263 10.39 -19.77 -14.47
CA GLY A 263 9.51 -20.33 -13.45
C GLY A 263 8.56 -19.30 -12.81
N SER A 264 8.57 -18.04 -13.25
CA SER A 264 7.64 -17.04 -12.71
C SER A 264 6.21 -17.31 -13.19
N PRO A 265 5.20 -17.22 -12.31
CA PRO A 265 3.80 -17.43 -12.68
C PRO A 265 3.29 -16.27 -13.56
N VAL A 266 2.45 -16.59 -14.55
CA VAL A 266 1.79 -15.61 -15.42
C VAL A 266 0.36 -16.05 -15.75
N CYS A 267 -0.57 -15.09 -15.88
CA CYS A 267 -1.94 -15.34 -16.33
C CYS A 267 -2.09 -14.88 -17.78
N LEU A 268 -2.47 -15.77 -18.70
CA LEU A 268 -2.58 -15.46 -20.13
C LEU A 268 -3.96 -15.83 -20.69
N ASN A 269 -4.43 -15.03 -21.63
CA ASN A 269 -5.57 -15.36 -22.48
C ASN A 269 -5.17 -16.42 -23.53
N ALA A 270 -6.15 -17.01 -24.22
CA ALA A 270 -5.91 -18.03 -25.24
C ALA A 270 -5.08 -17.53 -26.43
N ASP A 271 -5.06 -16.23 -26.67
CA ASP A 271 -4.24 -15.57 -27.71
C ASP A 271 -2.83 -15.21 -27.22
N GLY A 272 -2.47 -15.53 -25.98
CA GLY A 272 -1.17 -15.23 -25.38
C GLY A 272 -1.03 -13.82 -24.79
N SER A 273 -2.06 -12.98 -24.86
CA SER A 273 -2.07 -11.69 -24.16
C SER A 273 -2.16 -11.86 -22.63
N GLN A 274 -1.67 -10.89 -21.86
CA GLN A 274 -1.84 -10.92 -20.40
C GLN A 274 -3.33 -10.84 -20.05
N ALA A 275 -3.78 -11.72 -19.15
CA ALA A 275 -5.14 -11.71 -18.64
C ALA A 275 -5.22 -10.84 -17.37
N GLU A 276 -6.37 -10.19 -17.17
CA GLU A 276 -6.66 -9.44 -15.94
C GLU A 276 -6.59 -10.35 -14.71
N THR A 277 -5.98 -9.83 -13.64
CA THR A 277 -5.76 -10.55 -12.38
C THR A 277 -6.37 -9.85 -11.17
N GLU A 278 -7.45 -9.12 -11.42
CA GLU A 278 -8.18 -8.27 -10.46
C GLU A 278 -8.74 -9.01 -9.23
N GLN A 279 -9.35 -8.25 -8.32
CA GLN A 279 -9.99 -8.77 -7.12
C GLN A 279 -10.94 -9.94 -7.40
N ALA A 280 -10.81 -11.00 -6.59
CA ALA A 280 -11.51 -12.26 -6.81
C ALA A 280 -13.03 -12.10 -6.83
N PHE A 281 -13.56 -11.17 -6.03
CA PHE A 281 -14.98 -10.88 -5.94
C PHE A 281 -15.59 -10.44 -7.28
N VAL A 282 -14.94 -9.52 -8.00
CA VAL A 282 -15.46 -9.06 -9.30
C VAL A 282 -15.25 -10.13 -10.37
N ALA A 283 -14.09 -10.79 -10.35
CA ALA A 283 -13.76 -11.90 -11.25
C ALA A 283 -14.60 -13.18 -11.00
N ARG A 284 -15.42 -13.21 -9.94
CA ARG A 284 -16.17 -14.40 -9.47
C ARG A 284 -15.28 -15.61 -9.21
N LEU A 285 -14.08 -15.34 -8.69
CA LEU A 285 -13.10 -16.33 -8.28
C LEU A 285 -13.12 -16.50 -6.74
N ARG A 286 -12.38 -17.51 -6.27
CA ARG A 286 -12.04 -17.68 -4.86
C ARG A 286 -10.57 -17.33 -4.72
N GLY A 287 -10.28 -16.19 -4.12
CA GLY A 287 -8.92 -15.66 -4.11
C GLY A 287 -8.83 -14.31 -3.43
N ILE A 288 -7.75 -13.60 -3.72
CA ILE A 288 -7.34 -12.37 -3.06
C ILE A 288 -8.31 -11.24 -3.44
N ASN A 289 -8.71 -10.42 -2.47
CA ASN A 289 -9.50 -9.21 -2.69
C ASN A 289 -8.72 -7.97 -2.29
N ARG A 290 -8.48 -7.73 -1.01
CA ARG A 290 -7.81 -6.51 -0.53
C ARG A 290 -6.69 -6.88 0.46
N PRO A 291 -5.54 -7.36 -0.05
CA PRO A 291 -4.43 -7.77 0.79
C PRO A 291 -3.77 -6.53 1.40
N VAL A 292 -3.70 -6.46 2.73
CA VAL A 292 -3.16 -5.28 3.45
C VAL A 292 -1.78 -5.51 4.05
N THR A 293 -1.44 -6.75 4.36
CA THR A 293 -0.10 -7.07 4.87
C THR A 293 0.24 -8.54 4.68
N VAL A 294 1.50 -8.80 4.39
CA VAL A 294 2.11 -10.12 4.44
C VAL A 294 3.15 -10.15 5.56
N ALA A 295 3.22 -11.26 6.29
CA ALA A 295 4.24 -11.49 7.31
C ALA A 295 4.65 -12.96 7.35
N PHE A 296 5.91 -13.25 7.64
CA PHE A 296 6.39 -14.61 7.82
C PHE A 296 6.25 -15.09 9.26
N GLY A 297 5.65 -16.27 9.42
CA GLY A 297 5.53 -16.94 10.70
C GLY A 297 6.80 -17.73 11.07
N PRO A 298 6.95 -18.14 12.35
CA PRO A 298 8.06 -18.97 12.80
C PRO A 298 8.09 -20.37 12.15
N ASP A 299 6.98 -20.81 11.56
CA ASP A 299 6.88 -22.04 10.76
C ASP A 299 7.46 -21.88 9.33
N GLY A 300 7.91 -20.67 8.98
CA GLY A 300 8.47 -20.35 7.67
C GLY A 300 7.42 -20.14 6.59
N ALA A 301 6.12 -20.08 6.93
CA ALA A 301 5.05 -19.76 5.99
C ALA A 301 4.83 -18.25 5.91
N ALA A 302 4.36 -17.77 4.75
CA ALA A 302 3.85 -16.40 4.62
C ALA A 302 2.36 -16.37 4.98
N TYR A 303 1.95 -15.38 5.76
CA TYR A 303 0.58 -15.12 6.15
C TYR A 303 0.14 -13.79 5.54
N LEU A 304 -0.85 -13.85 4.65
CA LEU A 304 -1.42 -12.68 3.97
C LEU A 304 -2.74 -12.33 4.64
N VAL A 305 -2.84 -11.13 5.21
CA VAL A 305 -4.09 -10.57 5.71
C VAL A 305 -4.82 -9.92 4.55
N ASP A 306 -6.02 -10.41 4.26
CA ASP A 306 -6.93 -9.89 3.26
C ASP A 306 -8.24 -9.54 3.97
N TYR A 307 -8.58 -8.25 4.07
CA TYR A 307 -9.80 -7.88 4.81
C TYR A 307 -11.08 -8.22 4.05
N GLY A 308 -10.97 -8.68 2.81
CA GLY A 308 -12.07 -9.17 2.00
C GLY A 308 -12.53 -8.18 0.94
N ALA A 309 -13.64 -8.53 0.31
CA ALA A 309 -14.22 -7.73 -0.75
C ALA A 309 -14.96 -6.52 -0.18
N VAL A 310 -14.77 -5.39 -0.85
CA VAL A 310 -15.52 -4.16 -0.60
C VAL A 310 -16.15 -3.67 -1.89
N ARG A 311 -17.24 -2.91 -1.74
CA ARG A 311 -17.79 -2.10 -2.81
C ARG A 311 -17.18 -0.70 -2.75
N ASP A 312 -16.66 -0.21 -3.86
CA ASP A 312 -16.06 1.13 -3.97
C ASP A 312 -16.86 1.97 -4.99
N PRO A 313 -16.46 3.21 -5.36
CA PRO A 313 -17.19 4.01 -6.34
C PRO A 313 -17.27 3.40 -7.75
N GLY A 314 -16.44 2.40 -8.07
CA GLY A 314 -16.40 1.70 -9.35
C GLY A 314 -15.74 2.50 -10.47
N GLY A 315 -14.86 3.45 -10.13
CA GLY A 315 -14.10 4.22 -11.11
C GLY A 315 -13.20 3.32 -11.94
N SER A 316 -12.38 2.51 -11.27
CA SER A 316 -11.41 1.59 -11.88
C SER A 316 -12.11 0.36 -12.43
N ASP A 317 -12.94 -0.30 -11.61
CA ASP A 317 -13.71 -1.47 -12.01
C ASP A 317 -15.23 -1.26 -11.76
N PRO A 318 -16.06 -1.07 -12.80
CA PRO A 318 -17.51 -0.93 -12.63
C PRO A 318 -18.19 -2.11 -11.92
N GLY A 319 -17.56 -3.29 -11.95
CA GLY A 319 -18.01 -4.49 -11.26
C GLY A 319 -17.90 -4.38 -9.74
N SER A 320 -17.00 -3.53 -9.20
CA SER A 320 -16.83 -3.28 -7.77
C SER A 320 -17.80 -2.24 -7.21
N ALA A 321 -18.44 -1.42 -8.07
CA ALA A 321 -19.30 -0.31 -7.67
C ALA A 321 -20.36 -0.68 -6.60
N PHE A 322 -20.49 0.14 -5.55
CA PHE A 322 -21.62 0.10 -4.61
C PHE A 322 -22.95 0.30 -5.34
N LYS A 323 -24.02 -0.34 -4.87
CA LYS A 323 -25.28 -0.46 -5.63
C LYS A 323 -26.31 0.61 -5.27
N VAL A 324 -26.29 1.09 -4.04
CA VAL A 324 -27.18 2.16 -3.59
C VAL A 324 -26.37 3.24 -2.88
N GLY A 325 -26.76 4.51 -3.01
CA GLY A 325 -26.00 5.61 -2.42
C GLY A 325 -25.90 5.57 -0.89
N ALA A 326 -26.79 4.84 -0.21
CA ALA A 326 -26.77 4.67 1.24
C ALA A 326 -25.62 3.78 1.75
N ASP A 327 -25.11 2.90 0.88
CA ASP A 327 -23.98 2.03 1.18
C ASP A 327 -22.69 2.87 1.39
N ALA A 328 -22.54 3.95 0.63
CA ALA A 328 -21.31 4.73 0.51
C ALA A 328 -20.09 3.87 0.05
N PRO A 329 -18.94 4.47 -0.26
CA PRO A 329 -17.74 3.71 -0.59
C PRO A 329 -17.26 2.85 0.59
N LEU A 330 -16.62 1.72 0.27
CA LEU A 330 -16.05 0.72 1.17
C LEU A 330 -17.05 -0.15 1.92
N VAL A 331 -18.24 -0.43 1.38
CA VAL A 331 -19.13 -1.43 2.02
C VAL A 331 -18.52 -2.81 1.95
N GLN A 332 -18.32 -3.41 3.12
CA GLN A 332 -17.72 -4.72 3.31
C GLN A 332 -18.70 -5.83 2.93
N ILE A 333 -18.23 -6.84 2.21
CA ILE A 333 -19.01 -8.02 1.85
C ILE A 333 -18.80 -9.10 2.92
N PRO A 334 -19.85 -9.52 3.67
CA PRO A 334 -19.71 -10.53 4.72
C PRO A 334 -19.09 -11.84 4.22
N GLY A 335 -18.24 -12.44 5.05
CA GLY A 335 -17.66 -13.77 4.79
C GLY A 335 -16.55 -13.80 3.74
N THR A 336 -16.01 -12.65 3.33
CA THR A 336 -14.95 -12.58 2.31
C THR A 336 -13.55 -12.31 2.87
N GLY A 337 -13.43 -11.73 4.08
CA GLY A 337 -12.14 -11.51 4.74
C GLY A 337 -11.50 -12.81 5.22
N VAL A 338 -10.21 -12.96 4.97
CA VAL A 338 -9.45 -14.19 5.21
C VAL A 338 -7.98 -13.90 5.55
N ILE A 339 -7.35 -14.85 6.26
CA ILE A 339 -5.90 -14.90 6.37
C ILE A 339 -5.43 -16.09 5.54
N TRP A 340 -4.66 -15.83 4.49
CA TRP A 340 -4.07 -16.89 3.67
C TRP A 340 -2.78 -17.38 4.31
N LYS A 341 -2.63 -18.70 4.41
CA LYS A 341 -1.34 -19.34 4.71
C LYS A 341 -0.72 -19.84 3.42
N ILE A 342 0.42 -19.27 3.03
CA ILE A 342 1.17 -19.63 1.83
C ILE A 342 2.41 -20.40 2.30
N SER A 343 2.51 -21.66 1.91
CA SER A 343 3.58 -22.57 2.36
C SER A 343 4.11 -23.38 1.19
N ARG A 344 5.39 -23.77 1.25
CA ARG A 344 5.96 -24.68 0.27
C ARG A 344 5.43 -26.09 0.51
N ILE A 345 5.00 -26.77 -0.56
CA ILE A 345 4.62 -28.18 -0.50
C ILE A 345 5.86 -29.00 -0.13
N GLY A 346 5.73 -29.86 0.88
CA GLY A 346 6.85 -30.64 1.45
C GLY A 346 7.46 -30.05 2.73
N GLN A 347 7.07 -28.83 3.12
CA GLN A 347 7.42 -28.20 4.40
C GLN A 347 6.39 -28.56 5.48
N ARG A 348 5.94 -29.82 5.53
CA ARG A 348 5.12 -30.30 6.66
C ARG A 348 5.99 -30.31 7.91
N GLY A 349 5.73 -29.40 8.84
CA GLY A 349 6.31 -29.45 10.17
C GLY A 349 5.91 -30.76 10.87
N ARG A 350 6.81 -31.29 11.70
CA ARG A 350 6.64 -32.48 12.55
C ARG A 350 5.44 -32.45 13.52
N ASP A 351 4.63 -31.40 13.50
CA ASP A 351 3.56 -31.18 14.48
C ASP A 351 2.15 -31.44 13.93
N ASP A 352 1.95 -31.47 12.61
CA ASP A 352 0.62 -31.74 12.02
C ASP A 352 0.23 -33.23 12.05
N ASP A 353 1.19 -34.15 12.23
CA ASP A 353 0.94 -35.59 12.26
C ASP A 353 0.60 -36.14 13.66
N ARG A 354 0.71 -35.34 14.73
CA ARG A 354 0.42 -35.83 16.10
C ARG A 354 -1.07 -35.94 16.43
N GLY A 355 -1.95 -35.50 15.53
CA GLY A 355 -3.41 -35.51 15.73
C GLY A 355 -4.16 -36.64 15.03
N ARG A 356 -3.51 -37.46 14.18
CA ARG A 356 -4.20 -38.45 13.34
C ARG A 356 -4.02 -39.92 13.70
N ASP A 357 -3.08 -40.27 14.60
CA ASP A 357 -2.78 -41.69 14.94
C ASP A 357 -3.32 -42.15 16.31
N ARG A 358 -4.37 -41.53 16.85
CA ARG A 358 -5.03 -42.01 18.08
C ARG A 358 -6.55 -42.04 17.94
N GLY A 359 -7.06 -43.00 17.18
CA GLY A 359 -8.49 -43.30 17.18
C GLY A 359 -8.85 -44.42 16.23
N GLY A 360 -8.92 -45.64 16.75
CA GLY A 360 -9.64 -46.75 16.11
C GLY A 360 -8.86 -48.05 16.04
N ASP A 361 -8.84 -48.80 17.15
CA ASP A 361 -9.08 -50.25 17.17
C ASP A 361 -8.93 -50.77 18.60
N ARG A 362 -10.04 -50.66 19.36
CA ARG A 362 -10.44 -51.54 20.47
C ARG A 362 -11.96 -51.41 20.65
N ASP A 363 -12.70 -52.28 19.98
CA ASP A 363 -13.58 -53.31 20.56
C ASP A 363 -14.51 -53.90 19.48
#